data_AF-A0A6I9PEA5-F1
#
_entry.id   AF-A0A6I9PEA5-F1
#
_cell.length_a   1.000
_cell.length_b   1.000
_cell.length_c   1.000
_cell.angle_alpha   90.00
_cell.angle_beta   90.00
_cell.angle_gamma   90.00
#
_symmetry.space_group_name_H-M   'P 1'
#
loop_
_entity.id
_entity.type
_entity.pdbx_description
1 polymer ?
#
loop_
_entity_poly.entity_id
_entity_poly.type
_entity_poly.pdbx_seq_one_letter_code
_entity_poly.pdbx_strand_id
1 'polypeptide(L)'
;MRIFWKNILAVLLLVGGLYYMSQSNFLIAGQSQKVITNELTWSVQRLVSKESWVEQGNYLPLNVSYQLLAGAPSTQQRFLSVGLSSVKRAKGSYLIPTLQSLFSQSSPEERSSMVVVVLLADFDVSWRVSTATEIKTAFALELEQGELVVLHVPQEMYPPYTGIVHVCSYQWTYS
;
A
#
# COMPACT_ATOMS: atom_id res chain seq x y z
N MET A 1 -40.40 -9.95 49.51
CA MET A 1 -40.48 -10.61 48.17
C MET A 1 -40.46 -9.65 46.96
N ARG A 2 -40.78 -8.36 47.08
CA ARG A 2 -40.77 -7.40 45.93
C ARG A 2 -39.39 -6.81 45.55
N ILE A 3 -38.44 -6.80 46.47
CA ILE A 3 -37.08 -6.24 46.26
C ILE A 3 -36.20 -7.21 45.46
N PHE A 4 -36.42 -8.51 45.64
CA PHE A 4 -35.63 -9.56 44.99
C PHE A 4 -35.81 -9.59 43.47
N TRP A 5 -37.04 -9.40 42.99
CA TRP A 5 -37.33 -9.32 41.55
C TRP A 5 -36.77 -8.09 40.86
N LYS A 6 -36.69 -6.94 41.56
CA LYS A 6 -36.06 -5.74 41.01
C LYS A 6 -34.57 -5.96 40.73
N ASN A 7 -33.87 -6.66 41.62
CA ASN A 7 -32.45 -6.94 41.47
C ASN A 7 -32.19 -7.98 40.36
N ILE A 8 -33.06 -8.99 40.22
CA ILE A 8 -32.98 -9.96 39.11
C ILE A 8 -33.19 -9.27 37.76
N LEU A 9 -34.19 -8.38 37.65
CA LEU A 9 -34.45 -7.66 36.41
C LEU A 9 -33.27 -6.74 36.02
N ALA A 10 -32.63 -6.11 37.01
CA ALA A 10 -31.44 -5.28 36.77
C ALA A 10 -30.24 -6.09 36.25
N VAL A 11 -30.02 -7.30 36.78
CA VAL A 11 -28.93 -8.18 36.30
C VAL A 11 -29.20 -8.67 34.87
N LEU A 12 -30.44 -9.03 34.55
CA LEU A 12 -30.81 -9.44 33.19
C LEU A 12 -30.62 -8.31 32.17
N LEU A 13 -30.93 -7.06 32.54
CA LEU A 13 -30.69 -5.90 31.68
C LEU A 13 -29.19 -5.61 31.49
N LEU A 14 -28.37 -5.78 32.52
CA LEU A 14 -26.92 -5.62 32.41
C LEU A 14 -26.27 -6.69 31.53
N VAL A 15 -26.65 -7.95 31.71
CA VAL A 15 -26.12 -9.06 30.89
C VAL A 15 -26.61 -8.95 29.45
N GLY A 16 -27.90 -8.62 29.25
CA GLY A 16 -28.45 -8.35 27.91
C GLY A 16 -27.79 -7.16 27.21
N GLY A 17 -27.53 -6.08 27.95
CA GLY A 17 -26.83 -4.90 27.44
C GLY A 17 -25.38 -5.19 27.04
N LEU A 18 -24.65 -5.94 27.88
CA LEU A 18 -23.27 -6.39 27.58
C LEU A 18 -23.22 -7.33 26.37
N TYR A 19 -24.18 -8.25 26.26
CA TYR A 19 -24.30 -9.14 25.10
C TYR A 19 -24.61 -8.35 23.81
N TYR A 20 -25.51 -7.38 23.87
CA TYR A 20 -25.84 -6.51 22.74
C TYR A 20 -24.66 -5.64 22.28
N MET A 21 -23.88 -5.09 23.23
CA MET A 21 -22.65 -4.34 22.91
C MET A 21 -21.54 -5.22 22.32
N SER A 22 -21.40 -6.46 22.80
CA SER A 22 -20.44 -7.41 22.24
C SER A 22 -20.77 -7.74 20.77
N GLN A 23 -22.04 -7.97 20.45
CA GLN A 23 -22.46 -8.31 19.09
C GLN A 23 -22.38 -7.12 18.11
N SER A 24 -22.55 -5.88 18.59
CA SER A 24 -22.44 -4.68 17.74
C SER A 24 -20.99 -4.32 17.39
N ASN A 25 -20.01 -4.64 18.25
CA ASN A 25 -18.59 -4.50 17.92
C ASN A 25 -18.14 -5.44 16.79
N PHE A 26 -18.74 -6.63 16.66
CA PHE A 26 -18.38 -7.61 15.61
C PHE A 26 -18.87 -7.19 14.21
N LEU A 27 -20.00 -6.49 14.11
CA LEU A 27 -20.57 -6.08 12.82
C LEU A 27 -19.91 -4.81 12.25
N ILE A 28 -19.37 -3.94 13.10
CA ILE A 28 -18.72 -2.70 12.66
C ILE A 28 -17.29 -2.94 12.12
N ALA A 29 -16.58 -3.97 12.59
CA ALA A 29 -15.23 -4.29 12.10
C ALA A 29 -15.23 -4.92 10.69
N GLY A 30 -16.27 -5.67 10.32
CA GLY A 30 -16.34 -6.36 9.02
C GLY A 30 -16.77 -5.49 7.83
N GLN A 31 -17.53 -4.42 8.06
CA GLN A 31 -18.00 -3.53 7.00
C GLN A 31 -17.04 -2.37 6.69
N SER A 32 -16.32 -1.86 7.69
CA SER A 32 -15.41 -0.71 7.51
C SER A 32 -14.31 -1.01 6.48
N GLN A 33 -13.69 -2.20 6.54
CA GLN A 33 -12.64 -2.58 5.58
C GLN A 33 -13.16 -2.70 4.13
N LYS A 34 -14.42 -3.12 3.95
CA LYS A 34 -15.02 -3.39 2.62
C LYS A 34 -15.63 -2.14 1.98
N VAL A 35 -16.11 -1.21 2.80
CA VAL A 35 -16.69 0.09 2.40
C VAL A 35 -15.61 1.16 2.19
N ILE A 36 -14.44 1.02 2.83
CA ILE A 36 -13.31 1.91 2.57
C ILE A 36 -12.56 1.46 1.30
N THR A 37 -12.44 0.16 1.07
CA THR A 37 -11.73 -0.37 -0.11
C THR A 37 -12.43 -0.03 -1.43
N ASN A 38 -13.75 -0.17 -1.53
CA ASN A 38 -14.48 0.17 -2.75
C ASN A 38 -14.54 1.69 -3.01
N GLU A 39 -14.73 2.54 -2.00
CA GLU A 39 -14.72 4.00 -2.16
C GLU A 39 -13.34 4.54 -2.58
N LEU A 40 -12.26 4.03 -1.97
CA LEU A 40 -10.89 4.36 -2.38
C LEU A 40 -10.61 3.83 -3.80
N THR A 41 -11.06 2.62 -4.13
CA THR A 41 -10.90 2.05 -5.49
C THR A 41 -11.61 2.88 -6.55
N TRP A 42 -12.87 3.28 -6.33
CA TRP A 42 -13.62 4.12 -7.27
C TRP A 42 -13.01 5.52 -7.42
N SER A 43 -12.46 6.06 -6.33
CA SER A 43 -11.77 7.35 -6.33
C SER A 43 -10.45 7.28 -7.11
N VAL A 44 -9.65 6.22 -6.89
CA VAL A 44 -8.42 5.96 -7.64
C VAL A 44 -8.73 5.77 -9.13
N GLN A 45 -9.75 4.97 -9.48
CA GLN A 45 -10.17 4.75 -10.87
C GLN A 45 -10.59 6.07 -11.54
N ARG A 46 -11.33 6.93 -10.83
CA ARG A 46 -11.83 8.20 -11.37
C ARG A 46 -10.70 9.21 -11.58
N LEU A 47 -9.75 9.31 -10.64
CA LEU A 47 -8.58 10.18 -10.73
C LEU A 47 -7.64 9.79 -11.88
N VAL A 48 -7.47 8.48 -12.12
CA VAL A 48 -6.68 7.95 -13.26
C VAL A 48 -7.38 8.19 -14.61
N SER A 49 -8.72 8.30 -14.63
CA SER A 49 -9.49 8.29 -15.89
C SER A 49 -9.66 9.62 -16.62
N LYS A 50 -9.30 10.78 -16.07
CA LYS A 50 -9.83 12.05 -16.63
C LYS A 50 -8.85 13.05 -17.23
N GLU A 51 -7.55 12.96 -17.01
CA GLU A 51 -6.58 13.92 -17.61
C GLU A 51 -5.22 13.28 -17.91
N SER A 52 -5.21 12.06 -18.43
CA SER A 52 -3.94 11.41 -18.77
C SER A 52 -3.57 11.74 -20.21
N TRP A 53 -2.38 12.32 -20.38
CA TRP A 53 -1.69 12.67 -21.63
C TRP A 53 -1.33 11.44 -22.51
N VAL A 54 -2.18 10.41 -22.50
CA VAL A 54 -1.96 9.03 -23.01
C VAL A 54 -2.58 8.80 -24.39
N GLU A 55 -3.48 9.68 -24.84
CA GLU A 55 -4.22 9.52 -26.12
C GLU A 55 -3.36 9.72 -27.39
N GLN A 56 -2.07 10.06 -27.27
CA GLN A 56 -1.21 10.41 -28.41
C GLN A 56 -0.08 9.41 -28.73
N GLY A 57 0.03 8.29 -28.01
CA GLY A 57 1.09 7.30 -28.25
C GLY A 57 0.61 5.87 -28.10
N ASN A 58 1.14 4.97 -28.93
CA ASN A 58 0.91 3.53 -28.92
C ASN A 58 1.40 2.86 -27.62
N TYR A 59 0.77 3.16 -26.48
CA TYR A 59 1.07 2.55 -25.19
C TYR A 59 -0.06 1.61 -24.77
N LEU A 60 0.30 0.52 -24.09
CA LEU A 60 -0.67 -0.44 -23.57
C LEU A 60 -1.57 0.27 -22.54
N PRO A 61 -2.90 0.16 -22.62
CA PRO A 61 -3.78 0.62 -21.56
C PRO A 61 -3.54 -0.27 -20.34
N LEU A 62 -2.71 0.19 -19.41
CA LEU A 62 -2.41 -0.52 -18.18
C LEU A 62 -3.58 -0.33 -17.21
N ASN A 63 -4.62 -1.17 -17.34
CA ASN A 63 -5.60 -1.41 -16.28
C ASN A 63 -4.92 -2.26 -15.19
N VAL A 64 -3.94 -1.69 -14.50
CA VAL A 64 -3.14 -2.38 -13.49
C VAL A 64 -3.68 -2.09 -12.11
N SER A 65 -4.10 -3.15 -11.42
CA SER A 65 -4.34 -3.08 -9.98
C SER A 65 -2.99 -3.09 -9.26
N TYR A 66 -2.76 -2.08 -8.44
CA TYR A 66 -1.60 -2.01 -7.57
C TYR A 66 -2.06 -1.91 -6.11
N GLN A 67 -1.18 -2.34 -5.22
CA GLN A 67 -1.31 -2.22 -3.78
C GLN A 67 -0.41 -1.09 -3.31
N LEU A 68 -0.99 -0.06 -2.71
CA LEU A 68 -0.24 1.00 -2.05
C LEU A 68 0.23 0.49 -0.67
N LEU A 69 1.54 0.35 -0.51
CA LEU A 69 2.15 -0.18 0.71
C LEU A 69 2.56 0.92 1.69
N ALA A 70 2.98 2.09 1.18
CA ALA A 70 3.35 3.26 1.96
C ALA A 70 3.27 4.55 1.14
N GLY A 71 3.09 5.69 1.84
CA GLY A 71 2.97 7.01 1.24
C GLY A 71 1.57 7.27 0.66
N ALA A 72 1.42 8.41 0.00
CA ALA A 72 0.20 8.77 -0.72
C ALA A 72 0.56 9.37 -2.08
N PRO A 73 -0.07 8.92 -3.18
CA PRO A 73 0.08 9.60 -4.47
C PRO A 73 -0.37 11.05 -4.34
N SER A 74 0.49 11.99 -4.75
CA SER A 74 0.12 13.40 -4.80
C SER A 74 -0.78 13.67 -5.99
N THR A 75 -1.81 14.49 -5.81
CA THR A 75 -2.62 15.05 -6.90
C THR A 75 -1.95 16.24 -7.57
N GLN A 76 -0.85 16.74 -6.98
CA GLN A 76 -0.09 17.85 -7.53
C GLN A 76 0.93 17.34 -8.54
N GLN A 77 0.97 17.99 -9.71
CA GLN A 77 2.01 17.72 -10.71
C GLN A 77 3.39 18.10 -10.15
N ARG A 78 4.31 17.13 -10.20
CA ARG A 78 5.73 17.30 -9.84
C ARG A 78 6.56 17.46 -11.12
N PHE A 79 7.74 18.06 -11.01
CA PHE A 79 8.66 18.25 -12.12
C PHE A 79 9.31 16.94 -12.58
N LEU A 80 9.67 16.07 -11.63
CA LEU A 80 10.37 14.80 -11.92
C LEU A 80 9.70 13.62 -11.20
N SER A 81 9.58 12.49 -11.90
CA SER A 81 9.20 11.20 -11.30
C SER A 81 10.32 10.19 -11.47
N VAL A 82 10.76 9.56 -10.39
CA VAL A 82 11.82 8.54 -10.38
C VAL A 82 11.21 7.19 -10.06
N GLY A 83 11.16 6.27 -11.04
CA GLY A 83 10.69 4.90 -10.84
C GLY A 83 11.81 3.96 -10.43
N LEU A 84 11.67 3.30 -9.28
CA LEU A 84 12.61 2.28 -8.79
C LEU A 84 11.88 0.95 -8.61
N SER A 85 12.40 -0.14 -9.18
CA SER A 85 11.85 -1.49 -8.94
C SER A 85 12.87 -2.34 -8.18
N SER A 86 12.42 -3.03 -7.14
CA SER A 86 13.28 -3.87 -6.30
C SER A 86 12.66 -5.23 -6.03
N VAL A 87 13.52 -6.26 -6.00
CA VAL A 87 13.19 -7.65 -5.64
C VAL A 87 14.10 -8.11 -4.51
N LYS A 88 13.72 -9.19 -3.83
CA LYS A 88 14.55 -9.80 -2.78
C LYS A 88 15.86 -10.27 -3.40
N ARG A 89 16.96 -10.00 -2.68
CA ARG A 89 18.31 -10.44 -3.06
C ARG A 89 18.88 -11.32 -1.95
N ALA A 90 19.69 -12.30 -2.33
CA ALA A 90 20.40 -13.13 -1.35
C ALA A 90 21.47 -12.36 -0.56
N LYS A 91 22.03 -11.28 -1.13
CA LYS A 91 23.12 -10.50 -0.52
C LYS A 91 22.73 -9.04 -0.35
N GLY A 92 22.12 -8.72 0.79
CA GLY A 92 21.78 -7.34 1.18
C GLY A 92 20.73 -6.66 0.30
N SER A 93 20.16 -5.56 0.80
CA SER A 93 19.23 -4.71 0.05
C SER A 93 19.94 -3.43 -0.39
N TYR A 94 19.94 -3.16 -1.69
CA TYR A 94 20.42 -1.88 -2.22
C TYR A 94 19.37 -0.78 -2.11
N LEU A 95 18.11 -1.12 -1.89
CA LEU A 95 17.00 -0.18 -1.97
C LEU A 95 17.10 0.92 -0.90
N ILE A 96 17.31 0.54 0.36
CA ILE A 96 17.40 1.51 1.46
C ILE A 96 18.61 2.45 1.29
N PRO A 97 19.85 1.95 1.02
CA PRO A 97 20.98 2.82 0.71
C PRO A 97 20.76 3.73 -0.51
N THR A 98 20.10 3.23 -1.56
CA THR A 98 19.78 4.04 -2.75
C THR A 98 18.82 5.17 -2.41
N LEU A 99 17.74 4.90 -1.66
CA LEU A 99 16.80 5.94 -1.23
C LEU A 99 17.48 6.96 -0.31
N GLN A 100 18.31 6.50 0.64
CA GLN A 100 19.09 7.38 1.52
C GLN A 100 19.98 8.33 0.71
N SER A 101 20.74 7.77 -0.25
CA SER A 101 21.61 8.54 -1.14
C SER A 101 20.83 9.55 -1.99
N LEU A 102 19.69 9.15 -2.55
CA LEU A 102 18.86 10.00 -3.40
C LEU A 102 18.31 11.19 -2.62
N PHE A 103 17.68 10.95 -1.47
CA PHE A 103 17.12 12.03 -0.67
C PHE A 103 18.23 12.89 -0.06
N SER A 104 19.24 12.31 0.58
CA SER A 104 20.32 13.09 1.22
C SER A 104 21.09 14.02 0.27
N GLN A 105 21.21 13.65 -1.02
CA GLN A 105 21.87 14.49 -2.03
C GLN A 105 20.94 15.52 -2.69
N SER A 106 19.63 15.45 -2.44
CA SER A 106 18.65 16.41 -2.96
C SER A 106 18.30 17.46 -1.91
N SER A 107 18.23 18.73 -2.32
CA SER A 107 17.76 19.81 -1.45
C SER A 107 16.27 19.66 -1.11
N PRO A 108 15.76 20.29 -0.04
CA PRO A 108 14.33 20.26 0.28
C PRO A 108 13.44 20.76 -0.87
N GLU A 109 13.87 21.79 -1.59
CA GLU A 109 13.15 22.34 -2.75
C GLU A 109 13.11 21.33 -3.89
N GLU A 110 14.23 20.68 -4.20
CA GLU A 110 14.32 19.64 -5.21
C GLU A 110 13.42 18.44 -4.86
N ARG A 111 13.46 17.98 -3.61
CA ARG A 111 12.59 16.89 -3.12
C ARG A 111 11.11 17.21 -3.27
N SER A 112 10.70 18.42 -2.89
CA SER A 112 9.31 18.87 -3.04
C SER A 112 8.84 18.93 -4.50
N SER A 113 9.79 19.07 -5.43
CA SER A 113 9.55 19.12 -6.88
C SER A 113 9.60 17.75 -7.56
N MET A 114 9.98 16.68 -6.85
CA MET A 114 10.04 15.32 -7.39
C MET A 114 9.14 14.33 -6.63
N VAL A 115 8.91 13.16 -7.22
CA VAL A 115 8.30 12.02 -6.56
C VAL A 115 9.06 10.74 -6.92
N VAL A 116 9.40 9.95 -5.91
CA VAL A 116 10.05 8.65 -6.06
C VAL A 116 8.98 7.58 -5.90
N VAL A 117 8.81 6.75 -6.93
CA VAL A 117 7.85 5.64 -6.93
C VAL A 117 8.64 4.34 -6.87
N VAL A 118 8.51 3.64 -5.75
CA VAL A 118 9.16 2.34 -5.51
C VAL A 118 8.18 1.22 -5.74
N LEU A 119 8.49 0.32 -6.67
CA LEU A 119 7.79 -0.94 -6.87
C LEU A 119 8.55 -2.06 -6.16
N LEU A 120 7.93 -2.65 -5.12
CA LEU A 120 8.40 -3.91 -4.54
C LEU A 120 7.87 -5.07 -5.39
N ALA A 121 8.67 -5.52 -6.35
CA ALA A 121 8.27 -6.48 -7.38
C ALA A 121 8.45 -7.96 -6.95
N ASP A 122 9.01 -8.23 -5.77
CA ASP A 122 9.15 -9.60 -5.28
C ASP A 122 7.81 -10.16 -4.81
N PHE A 123 7.58 -11.47 -5.00
CA PHE A 123 6.35 -12.13 -4.58
C PHE A 123 6.40 -12.68 -3.14
N ASP A 124 7.57 -12.68 -2.48
CA ASP A 124 7.72 -12.99 -1.05
C ASP A 124 7.05 -11.90 -0.18
N VAL A 125 5.90 -12.26 0.40
CA VAL A 125 5.11 -11.39 1.26
C VAL A 125 5.89 -10.94 2.50
N SER A 126 6.65 -11.85 3.13
CA SER A 126 7.40 -11.55 4.35
C SER A 126 8.49 -10.53 4.08
N TRP A 127 9.20 -10.69 2.96
CA TRP A 127 10.19 -9.70 2.52
C TRP A 127 9.53 -8.35 2.21
N ARG A 128 8.42 -8.33 1.46
CA ARG A 128 7.71 -7.08 1.15
C ARG A 128 7.26 -6.34 2.40
N VAL A 129 6.68 -7.05 3.37
CA VAL A 129 6.21 -6.46 4.63
C VAL A 129 7.39 -5.90 5.44
N SER A 130 8.47 -6.65 5.56
CA SER A 130 9.68 -6.19 6.26
C SER A 130 10.28 -4.95 5.59
N THR A 131 10.46 -4.97 4.27
CA THR A 131 11.02 -3.85 3.51
C THR A 131 10.12 -2.62 3.53
N ALA A 132 8.81 -2.79 3.38
CA ALA A 132 7.86 -1.67 3.50
C ALA A 132 7.88 -1.06 4.91
N THR A 133 8.04 -1.89 5.95
CA THR A 133 8.17 -1.40 7.34
C THR A 133 9.46 -0.61 7.53
N GLU A 134 10.58 -1.13 7.03
CA GLU A 134 11.86 -0.44 7.07
C GLU A 134 11.81 0.92 6.34
N ILE A 135 11.17 0.98 5.17
CA ILE A 135 10.96 2.23 4.44
C ILE A 135 10.10 3.21 5.25
N LYS A 136 9.01 2.73 5.86
CA LYS A 136 8.13 3.56 6.72
C LYS A 136 8.89 4.18 7.89
N THR A 137 9.80 3.42 8.50
CA THR A 137 10.60 3.91 9.62
C THR A 137 11.69 4.88 9.15
N ALA A 138 12.37 4.60 8.04
CA ALA A 138 13.51 5.39 7.59
C ALA A 138 13.14 6.70 6.84
N PHE A 139 11.98 6.75 6.19
CA PHE A 139 11.57 7.83 5.29
C PHE A 139 10.16 8.36 5.61
N ALA A 140 9.81 8.43 6.89
CA ALA A 140 8.48 8.84 7.34
C ALA A 140 8.09 10.21 6.78
N LEU A 141 9.02 11.17 6.78
CA LEU A 141 8.77 12.53 6.30
C LEU A 141 8.51 12.56 4.78
N GLU A 142 9.36 11.90 3.99
CA GLU A 142 9.21 11.85 2.54
C GLU A 142 7.91 11.13 2.12
N LEU A 143 7.49 10.12 2.88
CA LEU A 143 6.20 9.45 2.68
C LEU A 143 5.01 10.36 3.01
N GLU A 144 5.08 11.13 4.11
CA GLU A 144 4.04 12.08 4.52
C GLU A 144 3.90 13.25 3.55
N GLN A 145 5.02 13.73 3.00
CA GLN A 145 5.07 14.82 2.01
C GLN A 145 4.70 14.38 0.58
N GLY A 146 4.45 13.08 0.38
CA GLY A 146 4.18 12.51 -0.94
C GLY A 146 5.38 12.63 -1.89
N GLU A 147 6.59 12.66 -1.36
CA GLU A 147 7.85 12.62 -2.11
C GLU A 147 8.30 11.18 -2.36
N LEU A 148 7.82 10.23 -1.55
CA LEU A 148 8.03 8.79 -1.71
C LEU A 148 6.68 8.06 -1.72
N VAL A 149 6.53 7.13 -2.66
CA VAL A 149 5.37 6.23 -2.75
C VAL A 149 5.87 4.81 -2.95
N VAL A 150 5.34 3.86 -2.18
CA VAL A 150 5.73 2.44 -2.26
C VAL A 150 4.54 1.61 -2.71
N LEU A 151 4.72 0.88 -3.80
CA LEU A 151 3.70 0.09 -4.49
C LEU A 151 4.12 -1.38 -4.60
N HIS A 152 3.13 -2.25 -4.77
CA HIS A 152 3.28 -3.62 -5.21
C HIS A 152 2.24 -3.96 -6.27
N VAL A 153 2.58 -4.85 -7.19
CA VAL A 153 1.66 -5.34 -8.21
C VAL A 153 1.54 -6.85 -8.06
N PRO A 154 0.32 -7.42 -8.03
CA PRO A 154 0.12 -8.86 -7.93
C PRO A 154 0.74 -9.62 -9.10
N GLN A 155 1.16 -10.86 -8.86
CA GLN A 155 1.87 -11.68 -9.86
C GLN A 155 1.04 -11.91 -11.12
N GLU A 156 -0.29 -11.97 -11.00
CA GLU A 156 -1.22 -12.22 -12.11
C GLU A 156 -1.20 -11.11 -13.18
N MET A 157 -0.70 -9.93 -12.81
CA MET A 157 -0.59 -8.78 -13.71
C MET A 157 0.71 -8.80 -14.53
N TYR A 158 1.64 -9.72 -14.24
CA TYR A 158 2.88 -9.87 -14.99
C TYR A 158 2.69 -10.84 -16.16
N PRO A 159 3.30 -10.57 -17.34
CA PRO A 159 3.30 -11.52 -18.44
C PRO A 159 3.91 -12.86 -18.00
N PRO A 160 3.40 -13.99 -18.51
CA PRO A 160 4.01 -15.29 -18.25
C PRO A 160 5.47 -15.31 -18.73
N TYR A 161 6.33 -16.03 -18.01
CA TYR A 161 7.78 -16.09 -18.26
C TYR A 161 8.20 -16.73 -19.59
N THR A 162 7.26 -17.04 -20.48
CA THR A 162 7.51 -17.64 -21.79
C THR A 162 8.24 -16.65 -22.70
N GLY A 163 9.57 -16.79 -22.79
CA GLY A 163 10.41 -16.06 -23.76
C GLY A 163 11.44 -15.10 -23.16
N ILE A 164 11.49 -14.92 -21.83
CA ILE A 164 12.51 -14.12 -21.15
C ILE A 164 13.52 -15.02 -20.44
N VAL A 165 14.41 -15.61 -21.23
CA VAL A 165 15.67 -16.15 -20.69
C VAL A 165 16.58 -14.93 -20.49
N HIS A 166 17.03 -14.68 -19.25
CA HIS A 166 18.10 -13.71 -18.89
C HIS A 166 17.76 -12.27 -18.44
N VAL A 167 16.54 -11.91 -18.01
CA VAL A 167 16.35 -10.59 -17.35
C VAL A 167 16.08 -10.69 -15.84
N CYS A 168 15.41 -11.75 -15.37
CA CYS A 168 15.14 -11.97 -13.92
C CYS A 168 15.27 -13.45 -13.51
N SER A 169 16.24 -14.18 -14.05
CA SER A 169 16.40 -15.63 -13.75
C SER A 169 17.21 -15.96 -12.49
N TYR A 170 17.67 -14.97 -11.71
CA TYR A 170 18.43 -15.27 -10.49
C TYR A 170 17.51 -15.27 -9.26
N GLN A 171 17.23 -16.50 -8.80
CA GLN A 171 16.61 -16.91 -7.52
C GLN A 171 15.08 -17.01 -7.45
N TRP A 172 14.50 -17.83 -8.34
CA TRP A 172 13.23 -18.54 -8.10
C TRP A 172 13.47 -20.01 -7.72
N THR A 173 14.53 -20.32 -6.98
CA THR A 173 14.73 -21.66 -6.43
C THR A 173 14.58 -21.58 -4.92
N TYR A 174 13.42 -22.02 -4.45
CA TYR A 174 13.18 -22.34 -3.05
C TYR A 174 14.28 -23.27 -2.54
N SER A 175 14.94 -22.88 -1.45
CA SER A 175 15.52 -23.79 -0.47
C SER A 175 14.84 -23.51 0.86
#